data_AF-A0A9Q1CJG1-F1
#
_entry.id   AF-A0A9Q1CJG1-F1
#
_cell.length_a   1.000
_cell.length_b   1.000
_cell.length_c   1.000
_cell.angle_alpha   90.00
_cell.angle_beta   90.00
_cell.angle_gamma   90.00
#
_symmetry.space_group_name_H-M   'P 1'
#
loop_
_entity.id
_entity.type
_entity.pdbx_description
1 polymer ?
#
loop_
_entity_poly.entity_id
_entity_poly.type
_entity_poly.pdbx_seq_one_letter_code
_entity_poly.pdbx_strand_id
1 'polypeptide(L)'
;MLRILTGRKMATQSDRVKEAAQGALDEIKKRAPEEYAKLEADPAKKRKIFAAAAATANEYLNLGKDFTGGPSDMALNVTQHFSEHRIKLLQGGLLIPTFKMKIFKKDDGKDWLEITSDGKQYLHPLATQEDIDWGTVEQYASILIEAVLLVMSAIGIKISPSAKVIEKTVEETADAIRKSSQMQRALETFVKAWNAAGSNPVKMATALFNLLKDSYAAGILWTIIESLCSNMAWYDWLETAARVTAMLIAAFASGGAALIAKIALVVLSAVDFAVKIVNIGTLSSIKNN
;
A
#
# COMPACT_ATOMS: atom_id res chain seq x y z
N MET A 1 14.52 -14.55 50.65
CA MET A 1 14.00 -13.18 50.47
C MET A 1 14.01 -12.87 48.97
N LEU A 2 12.91 -12.32 48.47
CA LEU A 2 12.43 -12.33 47.08
C LEU A 2 13.45 -11.97 45.98
N ARG A 3 13.52 -12.82 44.95
CA ARG A 3 13.65 -12.41 43.54
C ARG A 3 12.25 -12.03 43.05
N ILE A 4 12.13 -10.88 42.37
CA ILE A 4 11.29 -10.58 41.20
C ILE A 4 11.23 -9.05 41.08
N LEU A 5 11.63 -8.52 39.92
CA LEU A 5 10.91 -7.54 39.10
C LEU A 5 11.83 -7.10 37.96
N THR A 6 11.93 -7.93 36.92
CA THR A 6 12.30 -7.47 35.58
C THR A 6 11.16 -6.59 35.06
N GLY A 7 11.16 -5.32 35.43
CA GLY A 7 10.33 -4.30 34.82
C GLY A 7 10.79 -4.10 33.38
N ARG A 8 10.09 -4.71 32.42
CA ARG A 8 10.25 -4.37 31.01
C ARG A 8 9.73 -2.94 30.86
N LYS A 9 10.64 -1.97 30.79
CA LYS A 9 10.31 -0.55 30.59
C LYS A 9 9.44 -0.47 29.32
N MET A 10 8.19 -0.01 29.45
CA MET A 10 7.36 0.25 28.28
C MET A 10 8.06 1.30 27.41
N ALA A 11 8.21 1.01 26.12
CA ALA A 11 8.85 1.93 25.18
C ALA A 11 8.08 3.26 25.17
N THR A 12 8.80 4.37 25.33
CA THR A 12 8.19 5.70 25.24
C THR A 12 7.81 5.98 23.78
N GLN A 13 6.96 6.97 23.54
CA GLN A 13 6.65 7.39 22.16
C GLN A 13 7.91 7.82 21.39
N SER A 14 8.83 8.52 22.06
CA SER A 14 10.12 8.90 21.48
C SER A 14 10.92 7.67 21.02
N ASP A 15 10.95 6.62 21.85
CA ASP A 15 11.61 5.36 21.49
C ASP A 15 10.96 4.73 20.26
N ARG A 16 9.62 4.67 20.20
CA ARG A 16 8.88 4.13 19.06
C ARG A 16 9.09 4.92 17.76
N VAL A 17 9.18 6.25 17.85
CA VAL A 17 9.51 7.11 16.71
C VAL A 17 10.91 6.82 16.20
N LYS A 18 11.87 6.71 17.11
CA LYS A 18 13.27 6.40 16.77
C LYS A 18 13.40 5.01 16.15
N GLU A 19 12.72 4.01 16.71
CA GLU A 19 12.66 2.64 16.18
C GLU A 19 12.07 2.61 14.77
N ALA A 20 10.97 3.31 14.51
CA ALA A 20 10.36 3.38 13.18
C ALA A 20 11.28 4.04 12.14
N ALA A 21 11.92 5.15 12.50
CA ALA A 21 12.87 5.83 11.61
C ALA A 21 14.13 4.99 11.37
N GLN A 22 14.64 4.30 12.39
CA GLN A 22 15.78 3.40 12.24
C GLN A 22 15.42 2.18 11.38
N GLY A 23 14.28 1.55 11.61
CA GLY A 23 13.81 0.43 10.81
C GLY A 23 13.64 0.79 9.33
N ALA A 24 13.23 2.03 9.03
CA ALA A 24 13.19 2.52 7.65
C ALA A 24 14.60 2.63 7.01
N LEU A 25 15.61 3.09 7.76
CA LEU A 25 16.99 3.08 7.29
C LEU A 25 17.55 1.65 7.15
N ASP A 26 17.15 0.73 8.02
CA ASP A 26 17.57 -0.67 7.95
C ASP A 26 16.98 -1.37 6.72
N GLU A 27 15.74 -1.06 6.34
CA GLU A 27 15.16 -1.52 5.07
C GLU A 27 15.90 -0.93 3.87
N ILE A 28 16.26 0.36 3.88
CA ILE A 28 17.11 0.95 2.83
C ILE A 28 18.44 0.21 2.74
N LYS A 29 19.11 -0.03 3.87
CA LYS A 29 20.38 -0.76 3.91
C LYS A 29 20.28 -2.16 3.31
N LYS A 30 19.19 -2.86 3.60
CA LYS A 30 18.93 -4.23 3.15
C LYS A 30 18.61 -4.29 1.66
N ARG A 31 17.86 -3.31 1.14
CA ARG A 31 17.25 -3.37 -0.18
C ARG A 31 17.97 -2.55 -1.25
N ALA A 32 18.65 -1.47 -0.85
CA ALA A 32 19.44 -0.60 -1.71
C ALA A 32 20.82 -0.32 -1.08
N PRO A 33 21.70 -1.34 -0.98
CA PRO A 33 22.96 -1.24 -0.26
C PRO A 33 23.93 -0.23 -0.89
N GLU A 34 23.91 -0.05 -2.22
CA GLU A 34 24.75 0.93 -2.91
C GLU A 34 24.35 2.37 -2.58
N GLU A 35 23.06 2.66 -2.61
CA GLU A 35 22.49 3.93 -2.18
C GLU A 35 22.72 4.19 -0.69
N TYR A 36 22.59 3.16 0.14
CA TYR A 36 22.89 3.26 1.56
C TYR A 36 24.36 3.62 1.81
N ALA A 37 25.29 3.05 1.05
CA ALA A 37 26.70 3.41 1.14
C ALA A 37 26.94 4.89 0.78
N LYS A 38 26.22 5.45 -0.21
CA LYS A 38 26.24 6.89 -0.52
C LYS A 38 25.72 7.73 0.65
N LEU A 39 24.71 7.25 1.39
CA LEU A 39 24.21 7.93 2.61
C LEU A 39 25.20 7.86 3.77
N GLU A 40 25.91 6.74 3.97
CA GLU A 40 26.96 6.65 5.01
C GLU A 40 28.09 7.64 4.74
N ALA A 41 28.43 7.85 3.46
CA ALA A 41 29.43 8.84 3.06
C ALA A 41 28.98 10.30 3.22
N ASP A 42 27.67 10.56 3.40
CA ASP A 42 27.10 11.89 3.65
C ASP A 42 26.21 11.89 4.92
N PRO A 43 26.82 12.03 6.12
CA PRO A 43 26.08 12.02 7.38
C PRO A 43 25.06 13.15 7.53
N ALA A 44 25.17 14.23 6.75
CA ALA A 44 24.17 15.30 6.77
C ALA A 44 22.89 14.85 6.06
N LYS A 45 23.01 14.24 4.87
CA LYS A 45 21.87 13.66 4.15
C LYS A 45 21.21 12.52 4.92
N LYS A 46 21.99 11.61 5.50
CA LYS A 46 21.45 10.51 6.32
C LYS A 46 20.63 11.04 7.51
N ARG A 47 21.11 12.09 8.19
CA ARG A 47 20.37 12.74 9.30
C ARG A 47 19.07 13.40 8.83
N LYS A 48 19.05 14.03 7.65
CA LYS A 48 17.84 14.62 7.08
C LYS A 48 16.77 13.55 6.77
N ILE A 49 17.16 12.45 6.12
CA ILE A 49 16.25 11.33 5.85
C ILE A 49 15.71 10.74 7.16
N PHE A 50 16.59 10.51 8.14
CA PHE A 50 16.17 10.03 9.46
C PHE A 50 15.15 10.98 10.12
N ALA A 51 15.41 12.28 10.10
CA ALA A 51 14.52 13.28 10.69
C ALA A 51 13.16 13.34 9.98
N ALA A 52 13.13 13.25 8.64
CA ALA A 52 11.90 13.20 7.86
C ALA A 52 11.08 11.93 8.15
N ALA A 53 11.73 10.79 8.26
CA ALA A 53 11.13 9.52 8.65
C ALA A 53 10.56 9.59 10.08
N ALA A 54 11.33 10.11 11.04
CA ALA A 54 10.92 10.29 12.43
C ALA A 54 9.72 11.24 12.56
N ALA A 55 9.72 12.37 11.84
CA ALA A 55 8.60 13.30 11.82
C ALA A 55 7.32 12.63 11.33
N THR A 56 7.42 11.84 10.26
CA THR A 56 6.27 11.11 9.69
C THR A 56 5.75 10.05 10.67
N ALA A 57 6.63 9.28 11.30
CA ALA A 57 6.26 8.30 12.33
C ALA A 57 5.59 8.95 13.55
N ASN A 58 6.13 10.08 14.00
CA ASN A 58 5.58 10.82 15.15
C ASN A 58 4.18 11.37 14.88
N GLU A 59 3.94 11.90 13.67
CA GLU A 59 2.59 12.33 13.26
C GLU A 59 1.58 11.20 13.42
N TYR A 60 1.90 10.01 12.90
CA TYR A 60 1.00 8.86 12.94
C TYR A 60 0.79 8.28 14.34
N LEU A 61 1.83 8.24 15.17
CA LEU A 61 1.72 7.77 16.55
C LEU A 61 0.89 8.72 17.42
N ASN A 62 0.95 10.03 17.17
CA ASN A 62 0.10 11.00 17.85
C ASN A 62 -1.36 10.83 17.45
N LEU A 63 -1.63 10.82 16.14
CA LEU A 63 -2.98 10.64 15.61
C LEU A 63 -3.63 9.37 16.12
N GLY A 64 -2.88 8.27 16.25
CA GLY A 64 -3.42 6.99 16.73
C GLY A 64 -4.07 7.06 18.11
N LYS A 65 -3.70 8.01 18.97
CA LYS A 65 -4.32 8.20 20.29
C LYS A 65 -5.75 8.74 20.19
N ASP A 66 -5.99 9.59 19.21
CA ASP A 66 -7.25 10.30 19.00
C ASP A 66 -8.30 9.42 18.28
N PHE A 67 -7.89 8.28 17.73
CA PHE A 67 -8.75 7.33 17.01
C PHE A 67 -9.11 6.07 17.82
N THR A 68 -8.93 6.11 19.14
CA THR A 68 -9.28 5.00 20.05
C THR A 68 -10.79 4.89 20.35
N GLY A 69 -11.60 5.89 19.97
CA GLY A 69 -13.04 6.00 20.30
C GLY A 69 -14.02 5.20 19.42
N GLY A 70 -13.58 4.58 18.33
CA GLY A 70 -14.44 3.76 17.45
C GLY A 70 -14.89 4.43 16.15
N PRO A 71 -15.72 3.75 15.32
CA PRO A 71 -16.01 4.11 13.92
C PRO A 71 -16.74 5.45 13.70
N SER A 72 -17.65 5.83 14.61
CA SER A 72 -18.48 7.04 14.46
C SER A 72 -17.68 8.33 14.56
N ASP A 73 -16.54 8.30 15.25
CA ASP A 73 -15.72 9.48 15.51
C ASP A 73 -14.59 9.64 14.47
N MET A 74 -14.32 8.62 13.64
CA MET A 74 -13.21 8.67 12.66
C MET A 74 -13.38 9.79 11.64
N ALA A 75 -14.56 9.96 11.05
CA ALA A 75 -14.74 10.96 10.00
C ALA A 75 -14.62 12.40 10.54
N LEU A 76 -15.17 12.65 11.73
CA LEU A 76 -15.14 13.95 12.39
C LEU A 76 -13.73 14.28 12.92
N ASN A 77 -13.02 13.28 13.47
CA ASN A 77 -11.66 13.47 13.97
C ASN A 77 -10.68 13.66 12.81
N VAL A 78 -10.82 12.94 11.68
CA VAL A 78 -9.92 13.15 10.53
C VAL A 78 -10.13 14.54 9.90
N THR A 79 -11.35 15.07 9.78
CA THR A 79 -11.52 16.45 9.24
C THR A 79 -10.99 17.54 10.19
N GLN A 80 -10.91 17.28 11.50
CA GLN A 80 -10.30 18.19 12.47
C GLN A 80 -8.76 18.16 12.45
N HIS A 81 -8.15 17.02 12.12
CA HIS A 81 -6.70 16.84 12.14
C HIS A 81 -6.00 17.09 10.79
N PHE A 82 -6.75 17.17 9.69
CA PHE A 82 -6.19 17.28 8.34
C PHE A 82 -6.64 18.54 7.63
N SER A 83 -5.69 19.24 7.00
CA SER A 83 -6.01 20.34 6.10
C SER A 83 -6.81 19.85 4.90
N GLU A 84 -7.67 20.70 4.33
CA GLU A 84 -8.44 20.38 3.12
C GLU A 84 -7.56 19.86 1.99
N HIS A 85 -6.35 20.41 1.86
CA HIS A 85 -5.35 19.95 0.89
C HIS A 85 -4.96 18.48 1.12
N ARG A 86 -4.71 18.07 2.37
CA ARG A 86 -4.37 16.68 2.70
C ARG A 86 -5.56 15.73 2.50
N ILE A 87 -6.78 16.18 2.76
CA ILE A 87 -8.00 15.41 2.48
C ILE A 87 -8.16 15.19 0.97
N LYS A 88 -7.95 16.23 0.15
CA LYS A 88 -7.98 16.11 -1.31
C LYS A 88 -6.90 15.19 -1.85
N LEU A 89 -5.69 15.21 -1.28
CA LEU A 89 -4.63 14.25 -1.63
C LEU A 89 -5.02 12.81 -1.29
N LEU A 90 -5.57 12.58 -0.09
CA LEU A 90 -6.08 11.27 0.33
C LEU A 90 -7.16 10.75 -0.62
N GLN A 91 -8.13 11.61 -0.96
CA GLN A 91 -9.17 11.27 -1.94
C GLN A 91 -8.56 10.92 -3.30
N GLY A 92 -7.54 11.67 -3.74
CA GLY A 92 -6.81 11.40 -4.98
C GLY A 92 -6.07 10.05 -5.01
N GLY A 93 -5.65 9.52 -3.87
CA GLY A 93 -4.77 8.34 -3.79
C GLY A 93 -5.38 7.03 -4.33
N LEU A 94 -6.70 6.84 -4.20
CA LEU A 94 -7.43 5.71 -4.79
C LEU A 94 -8.17 6.08 -6.09
N LEU A 95 -8.05 7.33 -6.56
CA LEU A 95 -8.68 7.81 -7.81
C LEU A 95 -7.75 7.70 -9.02
N ILE A 96 -6.48 7.29 -8.83
CA ILE A 96 -5.52 7.09 -9.92
C ILE A 96 -5.44 5.58 -10.20
N PRO A 97 -6.23 5.05 -11.14
CA PRO A 97 -6.13 3.65 -11.50
C PRO A 97 -4.81 3.41 -12.25
N THR A 98 -4.13 2.32 -11.92
CA THR A 98 -3.01 1.78 -12.71
C THR A 98 -3.46 1.41 -14.13
N PHE A 99 -4.59 0.70 -14.24
CA PHE A 99 -5.32 0.42 -15.46
C PHE A 99 -6.78 0.06 -15.12
N LYS A 100 -7.68 0.03 -16.10
CA LYS A 100 -9.03 -0.55 -15.93
C LYS A 100 -9.08 -1.91 -16.61
N MET A 101 -9.66 -2.89 -15.94
CA MET A 101 -9.92 -4.20 -16.52
C MET A 101 -11.43 -4.41 -16.66
N LYS A 102 -11.86 -4.87 -17.82
CA LYS A 102 -13.24 -5.29 -18.09
C LYS A 102 -13.24 -6.71 -18.60
N ILE A 103 -14.08 -7.55 -18.02
CA ILE A 103 -14.28 -8.93 -18.45
C ILE A 103 -15.65 -9.02 -19.09
N PHE A 104 -15.73 -9.63 -20.28
CA PHE A 104 -16.97 -9.74 -21.04
C PHE A 104 -16.96 -10.96 -21.95
N LYS A 105 -18.15 -11.42 -22.33
CA LYS A 105 -18.35 -12.49 -23.29
C LYS A 105 -18.54 -11.91 -24.68
N LYS A 106 -17.79 -12.39 -25.67
CA LYS A 106 -17.99 -12.02 -27.09
C LYS A 106 -19.11 -12.86 -27.71
N ASP A 107 -19.52 -12.47 -28.91
CA ASP A 107 -20.56 -13.15 -29.70
C ASP A 107 -20.22 -14.62 -30.00
N ASP A 108 -18.94 -14.99 -29.96
CA ASP A 108 -18.45 -16.37 -30.09
C ASP A 108 -18.61 -17.20 -28.80
N GLY A 109 -19.22 -16.64 -27.75
CA GLY A 109 -19.46 -17.26 -26.46
C GLY A 109 -18.23 -17.33 -25.55
N LYS A 110 -17.06 -16.85 -26.01
CA LYS A 110 -15.81 -16.90 -25.24
C LYS A 110 -15.69 -15.69 -24.34
N ASP A 111 -15.08 -15.89 -23.17
CA ASP A 111 -14.76 -14.82 -22.24
C ASP A 111 -13.45 -14.13 -22.66
N TRP A 112 -13.46 -12.79 -22.54
CA TRP A 112 -12.37 -11.90 -22.92
C TRP A 112 -12.11 -10.89 -21.82
N LEU A 113 -10.85 -10.47 -21.75
CA LEU A 113 -10.36 -9.44 -20.86
C LEU A 113 -9.89 -8.25 -21.71
N GLU A 114 -10.35 -7.06 -21.35
CA GLU A 114 -9.90 -5.78 -21.89
C GLU A 114 -9.18 -4.99 -20.80
N ILE A 115 -7.93 -4.62 -21.04
CA ILE A 115 -7.17 -3.70 -20.20
C ILE A 115 -7.10 -2.35 -20.91
N THR A 116 -7.52 -1.29 -20.22
CA THR A 116 -7.34 0.09 -20.65
C THR A 116 -6.36 0.81 -19.73
N SER A 117 -5.25 1.32 -20.28
CA SER A 117 -4.26 2.13 -19.55
C SER A 117 -3.74 3.25 -20.44
N ASP A 118 -3.71 4.48 -19.91
CA ASP A 118 -3.23 5.67 -20.64
C ASP A 118 -3.80 5.82 -22.07
N GLY A 119 -5.10 5.58 -22.22
CA GLY A 119 -5.81 5.64 -23.51
C GLY A 119 -5.51 4.48 -24.47
N LYS A 120 -4.60 3.56 -24.13
CA LYS A 120 -4.35 2.32 -24.88
C LYS A 120 -5.28 1.22 -24.40
N GLN A 121 -5.71 0.39 -25.34
CA GLN A 121 -6.57 -0.77 -25.10
C GLN A 121 -5.86 -2.04 -25.54
N TYR A 122 -5.87 -3.05 -24.68
CA TYR A 122 -5.34 -4.38 -24.95
C TYR A 122 -6.42 -5.43 -24.70
N LEU A 123 -6.60 -6.34 -25.65
CA LEU A 123 -7.57 -7.43 -25.57
C LEU A 123 -6.84 -8.77 -25.42
N HIS A 124 -7.29 -9.58 -24.47
CA HIS A 124 -6.74 -10.90 -24.19
C HIS A 124 -7.87 -11.93 -24.08
N PRO A 125 -7.82 -13.05 -24.81
CA PRO A 125 -8.79 -14.13 -24.62
C PRO A 125 -8.57 -14.81 -23.27
N LEU A 126 -9.64 -15.24 -22.60
CA LEU A 126 -9.57 -16.08 -21.41
C LEU A 126 -9.84 -17.54 -21.80
N ALA A 127 -8.99 -18.09 -22.67
CA ALA A 127 -9.22 -19.39 -23.31
C ALA A 127 -8.61 -20.56 -22.52
N THR A 128 -7.57 -20.27 -21.74
CA THR A 128 -6.81 -21.26 -20.97
C THR A 128 -6.72 -20.89 -19.50
N GLN A 129 -6.35 -21.87 -18.68
CA GLN A 129 -6.06 -21.64 -17.26
C GLN A 129 -4.93 -20.62 -17.06
N GLU A 130 -3.94 -20.62 -17.96
CA GLU A 130 -2.81 -19.70 -17.93
C GLU A 130 -3.25 -18.26 -18.21
N ASP A 131 -4.15 -18.04 -19.16
CA ASP A 131 -4.71 -16.71 -19.45
C ASP A 131 -5.44 -16.13 -18.23
N ILE A 132 -6.22 -16.98 -17.54
CA ILE A 132 -6.97 -16.58 -16.34
C ILE A 132 -6.02 -16.30 -15.17
N ASP A 133 -5.00 -17.13 -14.98
CA ASP A 133 -4.01 -16.95 -13.92
C ASP A 133 -3.17 -15.70 -14.16
N TRP A 134 -2.79 -15.44 -15.41
CA TRP A 134 -2.15 -14.19 -15.82
C TRP A 134 -3.03 -12.98 -15.46
N GLY A 135 -4.27 -12.94 -15.92
CA GLY A 135 -5.21 -11.84 -15.64
C GLY A 135 -5.45 -11.64 -14.15
N THR A 136 -5.50 -12.72 -13.37
CA THR A 136 -5.65 -12.69 -11.91
C THR A 136 -4.45 -12.02 -11.24
N VAL A 137 -3.23 -12.39 -11.64
CA VAL A 137 -2.01 -11.80 -11.11
C VAL A 137 -1.88 -10.32 -11.48
N GLU A 138 -2.16 -9.96 -12.74
CA GLU A 138 -2.16 -8.55 -13.18
C GLU A 138 -3.13 -7.72 -12.33
N GLN A 139 -4.33 -8.25 -12.11
CA GLN A 139 -5.35 -7.59 -11.31
C GLN A 139 -4.93 -7.44 -9.83
N TYR A 140 -4.24 -8.44 -9.27
CA TYR A 140 -3.65 -8.34 -7.93
C TYR A 140 -2.50 -7.33 -7.83
N ALA A 141 -1.61 -7.29 -8.83
CA ALA A 141 -0.53 -6.31 -8.88
C ALA A 141 -1.11 -4.88 -8.86
N SER A 142 -2.11 -4.64 -9.70
CA SER A 142 -2.87 -3.40 -9.76
C SER A 142 -3.46 -2.97 -8.40
N ILE A 143 -4.15 -3.89 -7.71
CA ILE A 143 -4.71 -3.65 -6.36
C ILE A 143 -3.62 -3.26 -5.38
N LEU A 144 -2.50 -3.98 -5.39
CA LEU A 144 -1.42 -3.75 -4.43
C LEU A 144 -0.72 -2.40 -4.67
N ILE A 145 -0.46 -2.04 -5.93
CA ILE A 145 0.15 -0.76 -6.31
C ILE A 145 -0.73 0.41 -5.87
N GLU A 146 -2.05 0.33 -6.12
CA GLU A 146 -2.99 1.38 -5.72
C GLU A 146 -3.11 1.51 -4.20
N ALA A 147 -3.02 0.40 -3.46
CA ALA A 147 -2.92 0.45 -2.00
C ALA A 147 -1.66 1.18 -1.53
N VAL A 148 -0.51 1.02 -2.22
CA VAL A 148 0.73 1.75 -1.90
C VAL A 148 0.64 3.23 -2.26
N LEU A 149 0.05 3.57 -3.40
CA LEU A 149 -0.19 4.96 -3.81
C LEU A 149 -1.11 5.70 -2.81
N LEU A 150 -2.13 5.01 -2.28
CA LEU A 150 -2.96 5.53 -1.20
C LEU A 150 -2.13 5.86 0.05
N VAL A 151 -1.25 4.96 0.46
CA VAL A 151 -0.39 5.13 1.64
C VAL A 151 0.58 6.30 1.45
N MET A 152 1.16 6.47 0.25
CA MET A 152 1.99 7.62 -0.10
C MET A 152 1.20 8.92 -0.04
N SER A 153 -0.02 8.92 -0.58
CA SER A 153 -0.94 10.06 -0.51
C SER A 153 -1.32 10.41 0.94
N ALA A 154 -1.45 9.40 1.81
CA ALA A 154 -1.81 9.56 3.21
C ALA A 154 -0.75 10.30 4.06
N ILE A 155 0.52 10.29 3.63
CA ILE A 155 1.59 11.08 4.23
C ILE A 155 1.86 12.39 3.49
N GLY A 156 0.97 12.77 2.56
CA GLY A 156 1.04 14.01 1.80
C GLY A 156 2.04 13.98 0.65
N ILE A 157 2.47 12.80 0.19
CA ILE A 157 3.33 12.67 -0.99
C ILE A 157 2.43 12.53 -2.21
N LYS A 158 2.45 13.54 -3.07
CA LYS A 158 1.82 13.46 -4.40
C LYS A 158 2.77 12.73 -5.33
N ILE A 159 2.38 11.54 -5.79
CA ILE A 159 3.09 10.83 -6.85
C ILE A 159 2.23 10.90 -8.12
N SER A 160 2.88 11.21 -9.24
CA SER A 160 2.25 11.20 -10.55
C SER A 160 3.20 10.48 -11.51
N PRO A 161 3.32 9.13 -11.39
CA PRO A 161 4.21 8.37 -12.24
C PRO A 161 3.73 8.47 -13.69
N SER A 162 4.67 8.49 -14.64
CA SER A 162 4.33 8.36 -16.06
C SER A 162 3.70 6.99 -16.35
N ALA A 163 2.91 6.87 -17.42
CA ALA A 163 2.32 5.59 -17.84
C ALA A 163 3.36 4.46 -17.97
N LYS A 164 4.54 4.75 -18.52
CA LYS A 164 5.66 3.80 -18.62
C LYS A 164 6.15 3.29 -17.25
N VAL A 165 6.14 4.16 -16.23
CA VAL A 165 6.50 3.75 -14.86
C VAL A 165 5.41 2.86 -14.29
N ILE A 166 4.13 3.21 -14.46
CA ILE A 166 3.01 2.37 -14.01
C ILE A 166 3.05 0.98 -14.65
N GLU A 167 3.24 0.91 -15.97
CA GLU A 167 3.35 -0.35 -16.73
C GLU A 167 4.48 -1.22 -16.16
N LYS A 168 5.69 -0.66 -16.04
CA LYS A 168 6.83 -1.35 -15.43
C LYS A 168 6.54 -1.80 -14.00
N THR A 169 5.92 -0.96 -13.19
CA THR A 169 5.59 -1.30 -11.79
C THR A 169 4.58 -2.43 -11.72
N VAL A 170 3.59 -2.48 -12.62
CA VAL A 170 2.63 -3.59 -12.73
C VAL A 170 3.37 -4.89 -13.06
N GLU A 171 4.23 -4.89 -14.08
CA GLU A 171 5.02 -6.07 -14.47
C GLU A 171 5.91 -6.59 -13.33
N GLU A 172 6.69 -5.71 -12.70
CA GLU A 172 7.59 -6.07 -11.59
C GLU A 172 6.82 -6.59 -10.37
N THR A 173 5.66 -6.00 -10.08
CA THR A 173 4.80 -6.43 -8.97
C THR A 173 4.14 -7.78 -9.27
N ALA A 174 3.63 -7.97 -10.49
CA ALA A 174 3.07 -9.23 -10.95
C ALA A 174 4.09 -10.37 -10.83
N ASP A 175 5.33 -10.13 -11.26
CA ASP A 175 6.41 -11.09 -11.12
C ASP A 175 6.77 -11.39 -9.66
N ALA A 176 6.78 -10.37 -8.80
CA ALA A 176 7.01 -10.56 -7.36
C ALA A 176 5.89 -11.39 -6.70
N ILE A 177 4.64 -11.20 -7.13
CA ILE A 177 3.48 -11.99 -6.67
C ILE A 177 3.60 -13.44 -7.16
N ARG A 178 3.94 -13.69 -8.43
CA ARG A 178 4.14 -15.05 -8.97
C ARG A 178 5.18 -15.83 -8.18
N LYS A 179 6.25 -15.16 -7.75
CA LYS A 179 7.36 -15.76 -6.98
C LYS A 179 7.06 -15.91 -5.48
N SER A 180 5.94 -15.40 -4.98
CA SER A 180 5.63 -15.36 -3.55
C SER A 180 4.28 -16.02 -3.21
N SER A 181 4.33 -17.30 -2.83
CA SER A 181 3.15 -18.03 -2.33
C SER A 181 2.57 -17.43 -1.04
N GLN A 182 3.39 -16.73 -0.25
CA GLN A 182 2.90 -15.96 0.89
C GLN A 182 2.04 -14.79 0.43
N MET A 183 2.48 -14.03 -0.57
CA MET A 183 1.72 -12.88 -1.08
C MET A 183 0.43 -13.32 -1.77
N GLN A 184 0.45 -14.40 -2.55
CA GLN A 184 -0.76 -14.94 -3.18
C GLN A 184 -1.83 -15.28 -2.12
N ARG A 185 -1.44 -15.96 -1.03
CA ARG A 185 -2.35 -16.25 0.10
C ARG A 185 -2.84 -14.99 0.82
N ALA A 186 -1.99 -13.99 0.96
CA ALA A 186 -2.39 -12.71 1.57
C ALA A 186 -3.41 -11.96 0.69
N LEU A 187 -3.23 -11.97 -0.65
CA LEU A 187 -4.17 -11.38 -1.60
C LEU A 187 -5.53 -12.09 -1.59
N GLU A 188 -5.55 -13.42 -1.56
CA GLU A 188 -6.80 -14.18 -1.42
C GLU A 188 -7.52 -13.87 -0.10
N THR A 189 -6.75 -13.77 0.98
CA THR A 189 -7.25 -13.42 2.32
C THR A 189 -7.82 -12.00 2.32
N PHE A 190 -7.13 -11.07 1.67
CA PHE A 190 -7.59 -9.70 1.46
C PHE A 190 -8.91 -9.67 0.70
N VAL A 191 -9.05 -10.36 -0.43
CA VAL A 191 -10.29 -10.38 -1.22
C VAL A 191 -11.46 -10.96 -0.41
N LYS A 192 -11.22 -12.04 0.34
CA LYS A 192 -12.23 -12.61 1.24
C LYS A 192 -12.66 -11.61 2.32
N ALA A 193 -11.70 -10.96 2.98
CA ALA A 193 -11.98 -9.97 4.02
C ALA A 193 -12.70 -8.72 3.47
N TRP A 194 -12.30 -8.26 2.28
CA TRP A 194 -12.94 -7.15 1.58
C TRP A 194 -14.40 -7.46 1.25
N ASN A 195 -14.67 -8.62 0.64
CA ASN A 195 -16.04 -9.01 0.30
C ASN A 195 -16.90 -9.20 1.56
N ALA A 196 -16.35 -9.79 2.62
CA ALA A 196 -17.03 -9.95 3.90
C ALA A 196 -17.28 -8.62 4.63
N ALA A 197 -16.54 -7.56 4.30
CA ALA A 197 -16.77 -6.22 4.85
C ALA A 197 -18.07 -5.59 4.32
N GLY A 198 -18.53 -5.99 3.13
CA GLY A 198 -19.64 -5.34 2.43
C GLY A 198 -19.36 -3.84 2.27
N SER A 199 -20.32 -3.00 2.63
CA SER A 199 -20.17 -1.53 2.59
C SER A 199 -19.65 -0.91 3.90
N ASN A 200 -19.03 -1.69 4.79
CA ASN A 200 -18.49 -1.16 6.05
C ASN A 200 -17.06 -0.59 5.83
N PRO A 201 -16.88 0.75 5.84
CA PRO A 201 -15.61 1.38 5.48
C PRO A 201 -14.45 1.00 6.41
N VAL A 202 -14.72 0.79 7.72
CA VAL A 202 -13.68 0.43 8.69
C VAL A 202 -13.18 -0.99 8.44
N LYS A 203 -14.07 -1.94 8.15
CA LYS A 203 -13.68 -3.32 7.81
C LYS A 203 -12.91 -3.37 6.49
N MET A 204 -13.33 -2.63 5.47
CA MET A 204 -12.61 -2.52 4.19
C MET A 204 -11.21 -1.91 4.38
N ALA A 205 -11.12 -0.82 5.17
CA ALA A 205 -9.85 -0.20 5.52
C ALA A 205 -8.92 -1.13 6.32
N THR A 206 -9.48 -1.94 7.22
CA THR A 206 -8.74 -2.97 7.96
C THR A 206 -8.20 -4.06 7.04
N ALA A 207 -8.97 -4.49 6.03
CA ALA A 207 -8.49 -5.43 5.02
C ALA A 207 -7.30 -4.86 4.24
N LEU A 208 -7.39 -3.60 3.79
CA LEU A 208 -6.27 -2.90 3.12
C LEU A 208 -5.04 -2.75 4.03
N PHE A 209 -5.24 -2.39 5.29
CA PHE A 209 -4.16 -2.29 6.27
C PHE A 209 -3.42 -3.63 6.44
N ASN A 210 -4.16 -4.73 6.53
CA ASN A 210 -3.57 -6.07 6.63
C ASN A 210 -2.84 -6.46 5.33
N LEU A 211 -3.41 -6.15 4.15
CA LEU A 211 -2.73 -6.37 2.87
C LEU A 211 -1.38 -5.63 2.81
N LEU A 212 -1.35 -4.37 3.24
CA LEU A 212 -0.12 -3.57 3.30
C LEU A 212 0.92 -4.19 4.25
N LYS A 213 0.47 -4.66 5.42
CA LYS A 213 1.33 -5.38 6.38
C LYS A 213 1.92 -6.65 5.79
N ASP A 214 1.11 -7.45 5.11
CA ASP A 214 1.56 -8.70 4.48
C ASP A 214 2.51 -8.42 3.32
N SER A 215 2.25 -7.36 2.52
CA SER A 215 3.14 -6.94 1.43
C SER A 215 4.49 -6.42 1.93
N TYR A 216 4.52 -5.74 3.08
CA TYR A 216 5.75 -5.32 3.76
C TYR A 216 6.55 -6.54 4.22
N ALA A 217 5.90 -7.50 4.88
CA ALA A 217 6.53 -8.73 5.34
C ALA A 217 7.09 -9.58 4.18
N ALA A 218 6.40 -9.59 3.04
CA ALA A 218 6.86 -10.26 1.81
C ALA A 218 7.96 -9.48 1.06
N GLY A 219 8.24 -8.23 1.45
CA GLY A 219 9.21 -7.36 0.76
C GLY A 219 8.73 -6.75 -0.55
N ILE A 220 7.49 -7.00 -0.96
CA ILE A 220 6.93 -6.55 -2.24
C ILE A 220 6.58 -5.06 -2.19
N LEU A 221 6.21 -4.56 -1.02
CA LEU A 221 6.01 -3.13 -0.80
C LEU A 221 7.23 -2.32 -1.27
N TRP A 222 8.44 -2.81 -0.98
CA TRP A 222 9.67 -2.16 -1.39
C TRP A 222 9.82 -2.12 -2.92
N THR A 223 9.60 -3.25 -3.59
CA THR A 223 9.61 -3.34 -5.07
C THR A 223 8.71 -2.28 -5.69
N ILE A 224 7.51 -2.09 -5.13
CA ILE A 224 6.55 -1.10 -5.61
C ILE A 224 7.08 0.33 -5.39
N ILE A 225 7.56 0.65 -4.19
CA ILE A 225 8.08 1.98 -3.86
C ILE A 225 9.24 2.34 -4.79
N GLU A 226 10.20 1.43 -4.94
CA GLU A 226 11.38 1.63 -5.79
C GLU A 226 10.98 1.85 -7.26
N SER A 227 10.06 1.03 -7.78
CA SER A 227 9.58 1.15 -9.16
C SER A 227 8.85 2.47 -9.40
N LEU A 228 7.92 2.84 -8.51
CA LEU A 228 7.16 4.10 -8.60
C LEU A 228 8.06 5.34 -8.52
N CYS A 229 9.17 5.26 -7.77
CA CYS A 229 10.11 6.36 -7.57
C CYS A 229 11.33 6.30 -8.51
N SER A 230 11.36 5.38 -9.49
CA SER A 230 12.53 5.14 -10.36
C SER A 230 13.01 6.36 -11.17
N ASN A 231 12.13 7.34 -11.43
CA ASN A 231 12.49 8.58 -12.13
C ASN A 231 12.97 9.71 -11.20
N MET A 232 12.97 9.51 -9.88
CA MET A 232 13.43 10.50 -8.92
C MET A 232 14.96 10.45 -8.76
N ALA A 233 15.56 11.56 -8.33
CA ALA A 233 16.96 11.53 -7.93
C ALA A 233 17.15 10.56 -6.76
N TRP A 234 18.34 9.94 -6.69
CA TRP A 234 18.61 8.89 -5.70
C TRP A 234 18.30 9.31 -4.25
N TYR A 235 18.56 10.57 -3.92
CA TYR A 235 18.29 11.11 -2.58
C TYR A 235 16.78 11.27 -2.32
N ASP A 236 16.03 11.77 -3.30
CA ASP A 236 14.60 12.07 -3.15
C ASP A 236 13.76 10.79 -3.03
N TRP A 237 14.12 9.74 -3.77
CA TRP A 237 13.44 8.45 -3.64
C TRP A 237 13.74 7.78 -2.30
N LEU A 238 14.98 7.88 -1.79
CA LEU A 238 15.32 7.36 -0.47
C LEU A 238 14.60 8.08 0.66
N GLU A 239 14.48 9.41 0.57
CA GLU A 239 13.69 10.18 1.53
C GLU A 239 12.21 9.77 1.50
N THR A 240 11.65 9.60 0.29
CA THR A 240 10.27 9.13 0.09
C THR A 240 10.07 7.73 0.68
N ALA A 241 10.95 6.79 0.34
CA ALA A 241 10.91 5.41 0.82
C ALA A 241 11.03 5.34 2.35
N ALA A 242 11.93 6.13 2.95
CA ALA A 242 12.11 6.19 4.39
C ALA A 242 10.84 6.70 5.10
N ARG A 243 10.19 7.74 4.57
CA ARG A 243 8.97 8.31 5.15
C ARG A 243 7.80 7.33 5.07
N VAL A 244 7.58 6.69 3.92
CA VAL A 244 6.54 5.66 3.74
C VAL A 244 6.78 4.48 4.69
N THR A 245 8.02 3.99 4.75
CA THR A 245 8.38 2.83 5.56
C THR A 245 8.26 3.11 7.05
N ALA A 246 8.76 4.25 7.53
CA ALA A 246 8.66 4.62 8.94
C ALA A 246 7.20 4.81 9.37
N MET A 247 6.36 5.39 8.51
CA MET A 247 4.93 5.49 8.77
C MET A 247 4.26 4.12 8.90
N LEU A 248 4.57 3.18 8.01
CA LEU A 248 4.02 1.83 8.07
C LEU A 248 4.50 1.07 9.32
N ILE A 249 5.80 1.15 9.65
CA ILE A 249 6.33 0.54 10.89
C ILE A 249 5.61 1.12 12.12
N ALA A 250 5.43 2.44 12.17
CA ALA A 250 4.70 3.11 13.24
C ALA A 250 3.22 2.69 13.29
N ALA A 251 2.56 2.59 12.14
CA ALA A 251 1.18 2.12 12.02
C ALA A 251 1.04 0.68 12.51
N PHE A 252 1.93 -0.23 12.09
CA PHE A 252 1.91 -1.64 12.54
C PHE A 252 2.13 -1.76 14.04
N ALA A 253 3.08 -1.01 14.60
CA ALA A 253 3.36 -1.02 16.03
C ALA A 253 2.20 -0.47 16.88
N SER A 254 1.33 0.37 16.30
CA SER A 254 0.18 1.02 16.98
C SER A 254 -1.16 0.36 16.67
N GLY A 255 -1.18 -0.75 15.94
CA GLY A 255 -2.43 -1.40 15.51
C GLY A 255 -3.15 -0.70 14.36
N GLY A 256 -2.54 0.34 13.78
CA GLY A 256 -2.97 0.94 12.51
C GLY A 256 -4.13 1.93 12.59
N ALA A 257 -4.65 2.25 13.77
CA ALA A 257 -5.87 3.05 13.92
C ALA A 257 -5.90 4.33 13.07
N ALA A 258 -4.82 5.13 13.09
CA ALA A 258 -4.72 6.35 12.28
C ALA A 258 -4.72 6.08 10.77
N LEU A 259 -4.04 5.03 10.31
CA LEU A 259 -4.01 4.66 8.89
C LEU A 259 -5.36 4.10 8.44
N ILE A 260 -5.98 3.24 9.27
CA ILE A 260 -7.32 2.69 9.02
C ILE A 260 -8.34 3.82 8.91
N ALA A 261 -8.31 4.80 9.81
CA ALA A 261 -9.20 5.96 9.75
C ALA A 261 -9.04 6.76 8.45
N LYS A 262 -7.79 7.01 8.02
CA LYS A 262 -7.50 7.69 6.75
C LYS A 262 -8.02 6.92 5.54
N ILE A 263 -7.83 5.60 5.52
CA ILE A 263 -8.32 4.75 4.43
C ILE A 263 -9.86 4.72 4.43
N ALA A 264 -10.48 4.58 5.60
CA ALA A 264 -11.94 4.50 5.76
C ALA A 264 -12.66 5.74 5.20
N LEU A 265 -12.04 6.92 5.25
CA LEU A 265 -12.60 8.14 4.66
C LEU A 265 -12.81 8.05 3.14
N VAL A 266 -11.91 7.36 2.44
CA VAL A 266 -11.83 7.44 0.96
C VAL A 266 -12.26 6.14 0.29
N VAL A 267 -12.26 5.03 1.02
CA VAL A 267 -12.47 3.69 0.48
C VAL A 267 -13.84 3.50 -0.19
N LEU A 268 -14.89 4.15 0.32
CA LEU A 268 -16.24 4.04 -0.27
C LEU A 268 -16.38 4.81 -1.59
N SER A 269 -15.52 5.80 -1.82
CA SER A 269 -15.53 6.58 -3.07
C SER A 269 -14.63 5.98 -4.16
N ALA A 270 -13.86 4.94 -3.83
CA ALA A 270 -12.90 4.31 -4.72
C ALA A 270 -13.55 3.26 -5.63
N VAL A 271 -14.49 3.67 -6.48
CA VAL A 271 -15.29 2.78 -7.35
C VAL A 271 -14.40 1.94 -8.26
N ASP A 272 -13.42 2.57 -8.94
CA ASP A 272 -12.50 1.87 -9.84
C ASP A 272 -11.67 0.81 -9.10
N PHE A 273 -11.29 1.07 -7.85
CA PHE A 273 -10.59 0.09 -7.00
C PHE A 273 -11.49 -1.09 -6.62
N ALA A 274 -12.75 -0.82 -6.27
CA ALA A 274 -13.72 -1.87 -5.95
C ALA A 274 -14.00 -2.79 -7.15
N VAL A 275 -14.08 -2.24 -8.37
CA VAL A 275 -14.26 -3.02 -9.61
C VAL A 275 -13.12 -4.02 -9.81
N LYS A 276 -11.88 -3.66 -9.48
CA LYS A 276 -10.73 -4.58 -9.58
C LYS A 276 -10.90 -5.82 -8.72
N ILE A 277 -11.49 -5.66 -7.54
CA ILE A 277 -11.74 -6.78 -6.62
C ILE A 277 -12.89 -7.63 -7.13
N VAL A 278 -13.92 -7.02 -7.72
CA VAL A 278 -15.00 -7.75 -8.40
C VAL A 278 -14.45 -8.59 -9.56
N ASN A 279 -13.54 -8.04 -10.36
CA ASN A 279 -12.91 -8.77 -11.47
C ASN A 279 -12.16 -10.03 -11.02
N ILE A 280 -11.53 -10.03 -9.84
CA ILE A 280 -10.94 -11.25 -9.25
C ILE A 280 -12.01 -12.33 -9.05
N GLY A 281 -13.19 -11.95 -8.56
CA GLY A 281 -14.33 -12.87 -8.43
C GLY A 281 -14.78 -13.44 -9.78
N THR A 282 -14.89 -12.58 -10.80
CA THR A 282 -15.26 -13.00 -12.16
C THR A 282 -14.23 -13.95 -12.77
N LEU A 283 -12.92 -13.67 -12.65
CA LEU A 283 -11.85 -14.55 -13.12
C LEU A 283 -11.90 -15.91 -12.42
N SER A 284 -12.15 -15.93 -11.10
CA SER A 284 -12.33 -17.17 -10.34
C SER A 284 -13.57 -17.95 -10.80
N SER A 285 -14.68 -17.30 -11.12
CA SER A 285 -15.86 -17.97 -11.67
C SER A 285 -15.59 -18.59 -13.04
N ILE A 286 -14.88 -17.89 -13.92
CA ILE A 286 -14.49 -18.42 -15.24
C ILE A 286 -13.56 -19.64 -15.07
N LYS A 287 -12.61 -19.57 -14.14
CA LYS A 287 -11.67 -20.67 -13.83
C LYS A 287 -12.36 -21.97 -13.40
N ASN A 288 -13.50 -21.87 -12.72
CA ASN A 288 -14.20 -23.01 -12.12
C ASN A 288 -15.35 -23.56 -12.99
N ASN A 289 -15.61 -22.96 -14.16
CA ASN A 289 -16.60 -23.41 -15.14
C ASN A 289 -15.95 -24.28 -16.22
#